data_AF-A0A9E7C0X6-F1
#
_entry.id   AF-A0A9E7C0X6-F1
#
_cell.length_a   1.000
_cell.length_b   1.000
_cell.length_c   1.000
_cell.angle_alpha   90.00
_cell.angle_beta   90.00
_cell.angle_gamma   90.00
#
_symmetry.space_group_name_H-M   'P 1'
#
loop_
_entity.id
_entity.type
_entity.pdbx_description
1 polymer ?
#
loop_
_entity_poly.entity_id
_entity_poly.type
_entity_poly.pdbx_seq_one_letter_code
_entity_poly.pdbx_strand_id
1 'polypeptide(L)'
;MRDGRLLLEHRPRYDDWSLPKGKLEPGEDSEQAAMREVEEETGVRVRLGEELEPVHYTDNKGRPKTVRYWVMTPVGQDEFAPNDEVDEIAWLTPEEAIERLSYPHDRDLVTGWWRRGREVERKFLVDRLPDDLERAPRRRLSQGYLVTGDVEVRLRRADDETFLTVKAGTGLVRAEEELPIDPDRFDRLWPLTEGRRVEKVRHLVEQDGRTIEVDVYAGAHEGLVVAEVEFSDEEDAHGWTGPSWLGADVTGDPEYSNARLAS
;
A
#
# COMPACT_ATOMS: atom_id res chain seq x y z
N MET A 1 9.52 8.82 -7.57
CA MET A 1 8.87 9.19 -6.30
C MET A 1 9.90 9.68 -5.31
N ARG A 2 9.66 10.82 -4.67
CA ARG A 2 10.47 11.38 -3.57
C ARG A 2 9.53 11.78 -2.44
N ASP A 3 9.80 11.32 -1.23
CA ASP A 3 9.00 11.66 -0.03
C ASP A 3 7.49 11.49 -0.23
N GLY A 4 7.09 10.39 -0.88
CA GLY A 4 5.69 10.11 -1.18
C GLY A 4 5.09 10.91 -2.34
N ARG A 5 5.87 11.71 -3.08
CA ARG A 5 5.40 12.53 -4.20
C ARG A 5 5.85 12.01 -5.57
N LEU A 6 4.97 12.14 -6.56
CA LEU A 6 5.20 11.82 -7.97
C LEU A 6 5.67 13.06 -8.74
N LEU A 7 6.53 12.82 -9.72
CA LEU A 7 7.00 13.83 -10.66
C LEU A 7 6.08 13.84 -11.87
N LEU A 8 5.50 14.98 -12.17
CA LEU A 8 4.78 15.24 -13.42
C LEU A 8 5.48 16.35 -14.19
N GLU A 9 5.38 16.28 -15.51
CA GLU A 9 5.90 17.29 -16.44
C GLU A 9 4.74 17.99 -17.14
N HIS A 10 4.90 19.28 -17.42
CA HIS A 10 4.04 20.03 -18.30
C HIS A 10 4.71 20.20 -19.66
N ARG A 11 3.95 19.97 -20.74
CA ARG A 11 4.46 20.11 -22.12
C ARG A 11 3.72 21.23 -22.84
N PRO A 12 4.36 22.38 -23.10
CA PRO A 12 3.68 23.56 -23.63
C PRO A 12 3.17 23.33 -25.06
N ARG A 13 3.74 22.38 -25.80
CA ARG A 13 3.28 22.01 -27.14
C ARG A 13 1.85 21.47 -27.16
N TYR A 14 1.42 20.81 -26.08
CA TYR A 14 0.12 20.16 -25.96
C TYR A 14 -0.75 20.78 -24.87
N ASP A 15 -0.18 21.65 -24.03
CA ASP A 15 -0.81 22.21 -22.83
C ASP A 15 -1.33 21.07 -21.93
N ASP A 16 -0.48 20.06 -21.71
CA ASP A 16 -0.82 18.85 -20.96
C ASP A 16 0.16 18.56 -19.83
N TRP A 17 -0.35 17.84 -18.84
CA TRP A 17 0.43 17.26 -17.76
C TRP A 17 0.49 15.74 -17.95
N SER A 18 1.70 15.19 -18.00
CA SER A 18 1.93 13.75 -18.16
C SER A 18 3.04 13.23 -17.25
N LEU A 19 3.19 11.90 -17.25
CA LEU A 19 4.39 11.26 -16.74
C LEU A 19 5.55 11.40 -17.76
N PRO A 20 6.80 11.61 -17.31
CA PRO A 20 7.99 11.62 -18.17
C PRO A 20 8.11 10.33 -18.96
N LYS A 21 8.35 10.44 -20.27
CA LYS A 21 8.49 9.31 -21.21
C LYS A 21 8.98 9.79 -22.58
N GLY A 22 9.79 8.96 -23.21
CA GLY A 22 10.06 9.11 -24.63
C GLY A 22 10.27 7.80 -25.37
N LYS A 23 11.06 7.85 -26.43
CA LYS A 23 11.19 6.73 -27.38
C LYS A 23 12.53 6.04 -27.18
N LEU A 24 12.53 4.74 -27.42
CA LEU A 24 13.78 3.98 -27.52
C LEU A 24 14.69 4.57 -28.61
N GLU A 25 15.95 4.74 -28.26
CA GLU A 25 17.01 4.99 -29.24
C GLU A 25 17.61 3.67 -29.77
N PRO A 26 18.30 3.69 -30.93
CA PRO A 26 18.93 2.51 -31.48
C PRO A 26 19.96 1.90 -30.51
N GLY A 27 19.72 0.65 -30.08
CA GLY A 27 20.62 -0.08 -29.19
C GLY A 27 20.31 0.07 -27.69
N GLU A 28 19.27 0.81 -27.35
CA GLU A 28 18.81 1.04 -25.98
C GLU A 28 17.66 0.08 -25.61
N ASP A 29 17.64 -0.40 -24.36
CA ASP A 29 16.49 -1.11 -23.80
C ASP A 29 15.49 -0.16 -23.12
N SER A 30 14.33 -0.68 -22.69
CA SER A 30 13.28 0.18 -22.11
C SER A 30 13.66 0.80 -20.77
N GLU A 31 14.52 0.15 -19.98
CA GLU A 31 14.93 0.66 -18.68
C GLU A 31 15.92 1.82 -18.86
N GLN A 32 16.88 1.64 -19.77
CA GLN A 32 17.83 2.68 -20.17
C GLN A 32 17.10 3.91 -20.72
N ALA A 33 16.15 3.71 -21.63
CA ALA A 33 15.35 4.79 -22.19
C ALA A 33 14.55 5.51 -21.11
N ALA A 34 13.89 4.78 -20.22
CA ALA A 34 13.10 5.41 -19.16
C ALA A 34 13.97 6.26 -18.22
N MET A 35 15.18 5.81 -17.87
CA MET A 35 16.10 6.62 -17.05
C MET A 35 16.63 7.85 -17.80
N ARG A 36 17.01 7.69 -19.08
CA ARG A 36 17.49 8.79 -19.93
C ARG A 36 16.42 9.86 -20.11
N GLU A 37 15.21 9.47 -20.49
CA GLU A 37 14.10 10.41 -20.75
C GLU A 37 13.74 11.20 -19.49
N VAL A 38 13.70 10.56 -18.31
CA VAL A 38 13.50 11.30 -17.05
C VAL A 38 14.61 12.33 -16.82
N GLU A 39 15.88 11.99 -17.04
CA GLU A 39 16.99 12.93 -16.89
C GLU A 39 16.94 14.06 -17.93
N GLU A 40 16.62 13.76 -19.19
CA GLU A 40 16.54 14.74 -20.29
C GLU A 40 15.35 15.72 -20.13
N GLU A 41 14.17 15.19 -19.79
CA GLU A 41 12.94 15.97 -19.66
C GLU A 41 12.92 16.81 -18.38
N THR A 42 13.48 16.28 -17.29
CA THR A 42 13.26 16.86 -15.94
C THR A 42 14.54 17.25 -15.20
N GLY A 43 15.71 16.89 -15.71
CA GLY A 43 16.99 17.08 -15.00
C GLY A 43 17.17 16.21 -13.75
N VAL A 44 16.25 15.25 -13.53
CA VAL A 44 16.26 14.39 -12.33
C VAL A 44 16.96 13.07 -12.67
N ARG A 45 18.08 12.81 -12.00
CA ARG A 45 18.70 11.48 -12.03
C ARG A 45 17.96 10.53 -11.14
N VAL A 46 17.83 9.28 -11.60
CA VAL A 46 16.99 8.29 -10.94
C VAL A 46 17.67 6.93 -10.85
N ARG A 47 17.28 6.17 -9.84
CA ARG A 47 17.52 4.73 -9.73
C ARG A 47 16.21 4.00 -10.06
N LEU A 48 16.29 3.01 -10.95
CA LEU A 48 15.16 2.17 -11.34
C LEU A 48 14.60 1.39 -10.13
N GLY A 49 13.30 1.09 -10.17
CA GLY A 49 12.58 0.31 -9.17
C GLY A 49 11.55 -0.62 -9.83
N GLU A 50 10.37 -0.77 -9.22
CA GLU A 50 9.29 -1.65 -9.70
C GLU A 50 8.83 -1.25 -11.12
N GLU A 51 8.65 -2.23 -12.02
CA GLU A 51 7.96 -2.02 -13.29
C GLU A 51 6.44 -2.03 -13.09
N LEU A 52 5.75 -1.07 -13.71
CA LEU A 52 4.29 -0.99 -13.73
C LEU A 52 3.71 -1.65 -14.99
N GLU A 53 2.41 -1.97 -14.93
CA GLU A 53 1.68 -2.49 -16.10
C GLU A 53 1.85 -1.56 -17.32
N PRO A 54 2.22 -2.10 -18.51
CA PRO A 54 2.36 -1.30 -19.71
C PRO A 54 1.05 -0.64 -20.12
N VAL A 55 1.15 0.61 -20.56
CA VAL A 55 0.01 1.37 -21.09
C VAL A 55 -0.03 1.25 -22.60
N HIS A 56 -1.18 0.83 -23.14
CA HIS A 56 -1.43 0.71 -24.57
C HIS A 56 -2.49 1.72 -25.01
N TYR A 57 -2.16 2.56 -26.00
CA TYR A 57 -3.10 3.50 -26.58
C TYR A 57 -2.81 3.77 -28.06
N THR A 58 -3.76 4.36 -28.75
CA THR A 58 -3.58 4.84 -30.12
C THR A 58 -3.18 6.30 -30.07
N ASP A 59 -2.06 6.65 -30.69
CA ASP A 59 -1.62 8.04 -30.77
C ASP A 59 -2.55 8.89 -31.67
N ASN A 60 -2.34 10.19 -31.62
CA ASN A 60 -3.04 11.20 -32.43
C ASN A 60 -2.80 11.05 -33.96
N LYS A 61 -1.94 10.12 -34.41
CA LYS A 61 -1.74 9.75 -35.81
C LYS A 61 -2.33 8.37 -36.14
N GLY A 62 -3.11 7.78 -35.24
CA GLY A 62 -3.76 6.48 -35.44
C GLY A 62 -2.82 5.28 -35.28
N ARG A 63 -1.62 5.46 -34.71
CA ARG A 63 -0.63 4.39 -34.55
C ARG A 63 -0.73 3.77 -33.16
N PRO A 64 -0.67 2.43 -33.04
CA PRO A 64 -0.59 1.80 -31.73
C PRO A 64 0.71 2.21 -31.04
N LYS A 65 0.61 2.60 -29.78
CA LYS A 65 1.73 2.98 -28.92
C LYS A 65 1.65 2.17 -27.63
N THR A 66 2.80 1.64 -27.23
CA THR A 66 3.00 0.98 -25.94
C THR A 66 4.04 1.78 -25.17
N VAL A 67 3.73 2.08 -23.90
CA VAL A 67 4.64 2.76 -22.98
C VAL A 67 4.79 1.87 -21.75
N ARG A 68 6.03 1.63 -21.34
CA ARG A 68 6.37 0.91 -20.10
C ARG A 68 6.80 1.95 -19.08
N TYR A 69 6.40 1.78 -17.83
CA TYR A 69 6.66 2.71 -16.75
C TYR A 69 7.32 2.00 -15.57
N TRP A 70 8.13 2.73 -14.81
CA TRP A 70 8.76 2.23 -13.59
C TRP A 70 8.57 3.23 -12.45
N VAL A 71 8.44 2.71 -11.23
CA VAL A 71 8.58 3.50 -10.01
C VAL A 71 10.06 3.75 -9.77
N MET A 72 10.50 4.98 -9.98
CA MET A 72 11.91 5.34 -9.87
C MET A 72 12.19 6.21 -8.64
N THR A 73 13.38 6.10 -8.06
CA THR A 73 13.81 6.92 -6.90
C THR A 73 14.84 7.97 -7.34
N PRO A 74 14.61 9.28 -7.15
CA PRO A 74 15.60 10.31 -7.44
C PRO A 74 16.90 10.10 -6.66
N VAL A 75 18.03 10.39 -7.30
CA VAL A 75 19.36 10.29 -6.72
C VAL A 75 20.17 11.55 -7.02
N GLY A 76 20.76 12.14 -5.98
CA GLY A 76 21.57 13.36 -6.10
C GLY A 76 20.75 14.64 -5.98
N GLN A 77 21.29 15.73 -6.54
CA GLN A 77 20.61 17.02 -6.60
C GLN A 77 19.91 17.16 -7.96
N ASP A 78 18.68 17.64 -7.93
CA ASP A 78 17.89 17.91 -9.12
C ASP A 78 18.19 19.34 -9.59
N GLU A 79 18.50 19.51 -10.87
CA GLU A 79 18.58 20.83 -11.52
C GLU A 79 17.66 20.83 -12.74
N PHE A 80 16.36 21.06 -12.53
CA PHE A 80 15.44 21.25 -13.63
C PHE A 80 15.74 22.57 -14.35
N ALA A 81 15.90 22.48 -15.67
CA ALA A 81 15.94 23.61 -16.57
C ALA A 81 14.88 23.40 -17.67
N PRO A 82 13.97 24.35 -17.90
CA PRO A 82 13.04 24.29 -19.02
C PRO A 82 13.75 24.02 -20.34
N ASN A 83 13.18 23.14 -21.15
CA ASN A 83 13.69 22.74 -22.46
C ASN A 83 12.58 22.82 -23.53
N ASP A 84 12.87 22.36 -24.75
CA ASP A 84 11.92 22.45 -25.87
C ASP A 84 10.66 21.57 -25.69
N GLU A 85 10.72 20.56 -24.80
CA GLU A 85 9.63 19.61 -24.55
C GLU A 85 8.88 19.91 -23.24
N VAL A 86 9.59 20.30 -22.19
CA VAL A 86 9.07 20.51 -20.84
C VAL A 86 9.43 21.90 -20.32
N ASP A 87 8.42 22.69 -19.95
CA ASP A 87 8.60 24.03 -19.37
C ASP A 87 8.38 24.09 -17.85
N GLU A 88 7.65 23.12 -17.29
CA GLU A 88 7.37 23.02 -15.86
C GLU A 88 7.41 21.56 -15.39
N ILE A 89 7.89 21.35 -14.17
CA ILE A 89 7.74 20.07 -13.45
C ILE A 89 7.08 20.30 -12.09
N ALA A 90 6.34 19.31 -11.61
CA ALA A 90 5.69 19.35 -10.31
C ALA A 90 5.90 18.05 -9.52
N TRP A 91 6.22 18.20 -8.23
CA TRP A 91 6.23 17.10 -7.26
C TRP A 91 4.93 17.12 -6.47
N LEU A 92 4.02 16.21 -6.81
CA LEU A 92 2.64 16.18 -6.33
C LEU A 92 2.39 14.91 -5.51
N THR A 93 1.46 14.94 -4.55
CA THR A 93 0.96 13.67 -3.97
C THR A 93 0.31 12.82 -5.06
N PRO A 94 0.16 11.50 -4.88
CA PRO A 94 -0.52 10.67 -5.87
C PRO A 94 -1.95 11.15 -6.15
N GLU A 95 -2.69 11.62 -5.14
CA GLU A 95 -4.02 12.22 -5.31
C GLU A 95 -3.98 13.47 -6.19
N GLU A 96 -3.10 14.43 -5.87
CA GLU A 96 -2.91 15.65 -6.66
C GLU A 96 -2.46 15.34 -8.09
N ALA A 97 -1.62 14.31 -8.26
CA ALA A 97 -1.15 13.87 -9.57
C ALA A 97 -2.28 13.26 -10.41
N ILE A 98 -3.14 12.43 -9.81
CA ILE A 98 -4.33 11.86 -10.49
C ILE A 98 -5.25 12.97 -10.96
N GLU A 99 -5.47 14.01 -10.14
CA GLU A 99 -6.29 15.17 -10.52
C GLU A 99 -5.63 16.00 -11.62
N ARG A 100 -4.30 16.15 -11.58
CA ARG A 100 -3.56 17.01 -12.52
C ARG A 100 -3.32 16.37 -13.89
N LEU A 101 -3.13 15.05 -13.95
CA LEU A 101 -2.83 14.33 -15.19
C LEU A 101 -3.90 14.58 -16.26
N SER A 102 -3.47 14.86 -17.50
CA SER A 102 -4.41 15.19 -18.58
C SER A 102 -5.01 13.95 -19.24
N TYR A 103 -4.28 12.83 -19.26
CA TYR A 103 -4.69 11.63 -19.97
C TYR A 103 -5.32 10.57 -19.07
N PRO A 104 -6.49 10.00 -19.42
CA PRO A 104 -7.14 8.95 -18.63
C PRO A 104 -6.24 7.74 -18.36
N HIS A 105 -5.46 7.31 -19.35
CA HIS A 105 -4.59 6.15 -19.20
C HIS A 105 -3.44 6.36 -18.21
N ASP A 106 -2.89 7.57 -18.10
CA ASP A 106 -1.89 7.89 -17.08
C ASP A 106 -2.56 7.96 -15.69
N ARG A 107 -3.79 8.51 -15.60
CA ARG A 107 -4.57 8.50 -14.34
C ARG A 107 -4.87 7.08 -13.89
N ASP A 108 -5.30 6.21 -14.80
CA ASP A 108 -5.63 4.82 -14.50
C ASP A 108 -4.39 4.05 -14.03
N LEU A 109 -3.23 4.29 -14.68
CA LEU A 109 -1.96 3.71 -14.26
C LEU A 109 -1.59 4.14 -12.83
N VAL A 110 -1.58 5.45 -12.57
CA VAL A 110 -1.23 5.99 -11.25
C VAL A 110 -2.25 5.54 -10.22
N THR A 111 -3.55 5.57 -10.52
CA THR A 111 -4.61 5.10 -9.62
C THR A 111 -4.46 3.62 -9.30
N GLY A 112 -4.23 2.79 -10.31
CA GLY A 112 -4.05 1.34 -10.13
C GLY A 112 -2.83 1.04 -9.26
N TRP A 113 -1.69 1.64 -9.56
CA TRP A 113 -0.50 1.51 -8.71
C TRP A 113 -0.75 2.04 -7.29
N TRP A 114 -1.41 3.18 -7.17
CA TRP A 114 -1.67 3.84 -5.91
C TRP A 114 -2.64 3.08 -5.01
N ARG A 115 -3.58 2.35 -5.61
CA ARG A 115 -4.48 1.42 -4.91
C ARG A 115 -3.78 0.12 -4.52
N ARG A 116 -2.90 -0.45 -5.35
CA ARG A 116 -2.17 -1.69 -5.00
C ARG A 116 -1.33 -1.58 -3.72
N GLY A 117 -0.81 -0.39 -3.43
CA GLY A 117 -0.06 -0.13 -2.20
C GLY A 117 -0.93 0.18 -0.98
N ARG A 118 -2.26 0.13 -1.09
CA ARG A 118 -3.20 0.48 -0.02
C ARG A 118 -4.27 -0.60 0.13
N GLU A 119 -4.21 -1.33 1.22
CA GLU A 119 -5.32 -2.14 1.68
C GLU A 119 -6.45 -1.20 2.13
N VAL A 120 -7.60 -1.27 1.46
CA VAL A 120 -8.81 -0.61 1.93
C VAL A 120 -9.50 -1.60 2.86
N GLU A 121 -9.44 -1.33 4.16
CA GLU A 121 -10.11 -2.16 5.16
C GLU A 121 -11.12 -1.35 5.96
N ARG A 122 -12.18 -2.01 6.43
CA ARG A 122 -13.06 -1.49 7.48
C ARG A 122 -13.00 -2.40 8.71
N LYS A 123 -13.04 -1.77 9.88
CA LYS A 123 -12.96 -2.43 11.17
C LYS A 123 -14.20 -2.13 12.00
N PHE A 124 -14.76 -3.15 12.63
CA PHE A 124 -16.00 -3.03 13.40
C PHE A 124 -15.87 -3.72 14.74
N LEU A 125 -16.57 -3.18 15.74
CA LEU A 125 -16.95 -3.98 16.91
C LEU A 125 -17.96 -5.05 16.52
N VAL A 126 -18.00 -6.15 17.27
CA VAL A 126 -18.97 -7.23 17.07
C VAL A 126 -20.01 -7.20 18.19
N ASP A 127 -21.23 -6.75 17.87
CA ASP A 127 -22.33 -6.64 18.83
C ASP A 127 -22.88 -8.01 19.23
N ARG A 128 -22.86 -8.96 18.28
CA ARG A 128 -23.30 -10.35 18.48
C ARG A 128 -22.34 -11.27 17.73
N LEU A 129 -21.93 -12.37 18.34
CA LEU A 129 -21.11 -13.35 17.62
C LEU A 129 -21.89 -13.95 16.43
N PRO A 130 -21.27 -14.09 15.25
CA PRO A 130 -21.90 -14.76 14.12
C PRO A 130 -22.17 -16.23 14.44
N ASP A 131 -23.32 -16.74 13.96
CA ASP A 131 -23.80 -18.08 14.35
C ASP A 131 -22.87 -19.21 13.86
N ASP A 132 -22.15 -18.99 12.76
CA ASP A 132 -21.20 -19.96 12.18
C ASP A 132 -19.75 -19.77 12.67
N LEU A 133 -19.50 -18.89 13.64
CA LEU A 133 -18.14 -18.56 14.12
C LEU A 133 -17.35 -19.80 14.55
N GLU A 134 -17.98 -20.72 15.28
CA GLU A 134 -17.30 -21.92 15.80
C GLU A 134 -16.89 -22.91 14.70
N ARG A 135 -17.56 -22.86 13.55
CA ARG A 135 -17.33 -23.71 12.38
C ARG A 135 -16.36 -23.08 11.39
N ALA A 136 -16.20 -21.76 11.43
CA ALA A 136 -15.27 -21.02 10.59
C ALA A 136 -13.83 -21.54 10.77
N PRO A 137 -13.03 -21.59 9.69
CA PRO A 137 -11.59 -21.76 9.81
C PRO A 137 -11.02 -20.73 10.78
N ARG A 138 -10.07 -21.13 11.62
CA ARG A 138 -9.49 -20.25 12.63
C ARG A 138 -8.01 -20.48 12.82
N ARG A 139 -7.32 -19.44 13.30
CA ARG A 139 -5.91 -19.48 13.66
C ARG A 139 -5.68 -18.81 15.00
N ARG A 140 -4.77 -19.34 15.80
CA ARG A 140 -4.32 -18.71 17.05
C ARG A 140 -3.20 -17.75 16.71
N LEU A 141 -3.37 -16.50 17.10
CA LEU A 141 -2.41 -15.44 16.86
C LEU A 141 -1.85 -14.93 18.18
N SER A 142 -0.53 -14.92 18.27
CA SER A 142 0.19 -14.29 19.36
C SER A 142 1.18 -13.30 18.75
N GLN A 143 1.06 -12.04 19.12
CA GLN A 143 1.91 -10.99 18.57
C GLN A 143 2.46 -10.10 19.67
N GLY A 144 3.67 -9.60 19.46
CA GLY A 144 4.36 -8.76 20.41
C GLY A 144 5.26 -7.75 19.71
N TYR A 145 5.36 -6.57 20.31
CA TYR A 145 6.02 -5.42 19.70
C TYR A 145 7.38 -5.16 20.35
N LEU A 146 8.43 -5.22 19.52
CA LEU A 146 9.79 -4.84 19.91
C LEU A 146 9.97 -3.32 19.84
N VAL A 147 9.38 -2.69 18.83
CA VAL A 147 9.40 -1.23 18.60
C VAL A 147 8.00 -0.80 18.15
N THR A 148 7.54 0.34 18.66
CA THR A 148 6.31 1.03 18.23
C THR A 148 6.64 2.51 17.95
N GLY A 149 5.93 3.14 17.01
CA GLY A 149 6.16 4.52 16.58
C GLY A 149 6.26 4.66 15.07
N ASP A 150 7.13 5.56 14.58
CA ASP A 150 7.37 5.78 13.14
C ASP A 150 7.95 4.54 12.43
N VAL A 151 8.58 3.66 13.22
CA VAL A 151 8.98 2.32 12.82
C VAL A 151 8.38 1.35 13.84
N GLU A 152 7.69 0.34 13.32
CA GLU A 152 7.13 -0.75 14.09
C GLU A 152 7.89 -2.04 13.76
N VAL A 153 8.30 -2.77 14.80
CA VAL A 153 8.91 -4.08 14.66
C VAL A 153 8.09 -5.06 15.48
N ARG A 154 7.46 -6.02 14.80
CA ARG A 154 6.48 -6.95 15.38
C ARG A 154 6.95 -8.38 15.20
N LEU A 155 6.91 -9.16 16.27
CA LEU A 155 6.97 -10.61 16.22
C LEU A 155 5.54 -11.16 16.20
N ARG A 156 5.23 -12.07 15.28
CA ARG A 156 3.94 -12.74 15.20
C ARG A 156 4.13 -14.25 15.11
N ARG A 157 3.37 -15.01 15.90
CA ARG A 157 3.13 -16.44 15.75
C ARG A 157 1.70 -16.65 15.31
N ALA A 158 1.50 -17.38 14.21
CA ALA A 158 0.22 -17.80 13.69
C ALA A 158 0.20 -19.33 13.67
N ASP A 159 -0.50 -19.92 14.63
CA ASP A 159 -0.41 -21.34 14.97
C ASP A 159 1.08 -21.76 15.16
N ASP A 160 1.65 -22.53 14.23
CA ASP A 160 3.05 -22.98 14.29
C ASP A 160 4.02 -22.12 13.46
N GLU A 161 3.50 -21.16 12.67
CA GLU A 161 4.29 -20.30 11.80
C GLU A 161 4.75 -19.03 12.53
N THR A 162 6.00 -18.61 12.34
CA THR A 162 6.57 -17.43 13.02
C THR A 162 7.15 -16.40 12.05
N PHE A 163 6.90 -15.13 12.35
CA PHE A 163 7.23 -14.00 11.48
C PHE A 163 7.84 -12.84 12.28
N LEU A 164 8.73 -12.10 11.62
CA LEU A 164 9.18 -10.77 12.01
C LEU A 164 8.69 -9.78 10.95
N THR A 165 7.84 -8.85 11.34
CA THR A 165 7.40 -7.76 10.48
C THR A 165 8.14 -6.48 10.86
N VAL A 166 8.68 -5.78 9.86
CA VAL A 166 9.16 -4.40 10.02
C VAL A 166 8.25 -3.53 9.18
N LYS A 167 7.56 -2.58 9.83
CA LYS A 167 6.80 -1.54 9.15
C LYS A 167 7.50 -0.21 9.41
N ALA A 168 7.88 0.51 8.37
CA ALA A 168 8.53 1.81 8.49
C ALA A 168 7.85 2.82 7.56
N GLY A 169 7.62 4.03 8.08
CA GLY A 169 7.16 5.17 7.29
C GLY A 169 5.90 5.82 7.85
N THR A 170 5.87 7.15 7.73
CA THR A 170 4.70 7.99 8.01
C THR A 170 4.01 8.36 6.70
N GLY A 171 2.70 8.21 6.61
CA GLY A 171 1.93 8.57 5.41
C GLY A 171 1.99 7.50 4.31
N LEU A 172 2.29 7.94 3.09
CA LEU A 172 1.97 7.24 1.82
C LEU A 172 2.97 6.17 1.37
N VAL A 173 4.17 6.15 1.94
CA VAL A 173 5.17 5.11 1.68
C VAL A 173 5.41 4.38 3.00
N ARG A 174 4.69 3.27 3.16
CA ARG A 174 4.95 2.32 4.23
C ARG A 174 5.72 1.16 3.61
N ALA A 175 6.98 1.02 4.01
CA ALA A 175 7.71 -0.20 3.74
C ALA A 175 7.26 -1.22 4.79
N GLU A 176 6.47 -2.21 4.38
CA GLU A 176 6.17 -3.38 5.18
C GLU A 176 6.93 -4.56 4.60
N GLU A 177 7.78 -5.16 5.42
CA GLU A 177 8.47 -6.40 5.09
C GLU A 177 8.11 -7.44 6.16
N GLU A 178 7.41 -8.48 5.76
CA GLU A 178 7.12 -9.64 6.61
C GLU A 178 8.08 -10.78 6.27
N LEU A 179 8.94 -11.11 7.21
CA LEU A 179 9.96 -12.13 7.06
C LEU A 179 9.58 -13.36 7.87
N PRO A 180 9.45 -14.56 7.25
CA PRO A 180 9.37 -15.78 8.01
C PRO A 180 10.66 -15.96 8.80
N ILE A 181 10.53 -16.25 10.10
CA ILE A 181 11.67 -16.54 10.96
C ILE A 181 11.53 -17.94 11.54
N ASP A 182 12.68 -18.53 11.82
CA ASP A 182 12.77 -19.80 12.53
C ASP A 182 12.14 -19.71 13.94
N PRO A 183 11.39 -20.73 14.42
CA PRO A 183 10.75 -20.73 15.73
C PRO A 183 11.70 -20.52 16.91
N ASP A 184 12.92 -21.09 16.87
CA ASP A 184 13.90 -20.88 17.96
C ASP A 184 14.36 -19.41 18.00
N ARG A 185 14.45 -18.76 16.84
CA ARG A 185 14.72 -17.32 16.76
C ARG A 185 13.57 -16.52 17.35
N PHE A 186 12.32 -16.87 17.04
CA PHE A 186 11.15 -16.23 17.64
C PHE A 186 11.19 -16.35 19.16
N ASP A 187 11.40 -17.55 19.70
CA ASP A 187 11.38 -17.80 21.15
C ASP A 187 12.48 -17.03 21.89
N ARG A 188 13.65 -16.83 21.28
CA ARG A 188 14.71 -15.98 21.85
C ARG A 188 14.36 -14.50 21.89
N LEU A 189 13.60 -14.00 20.91
CA LEU A 189 13.22 -12.59 20.83
C LEU A 189 11.91 -12.30 21.58
N TRP A 190 11.04 -13.29 21.74
CA TRP A 190 9.73 -13.13 22.37
C TRP A 190 9.76 -12.49 23.76
N PRO A 191 10.69 -12.82 24.69
CA PRO A 191 10.78 -12.15 25.99
C PRO A 191 10.93 -10.63 25.91
N LEU A 192 11.52 -10.10 24.83
CA LEU A 192 11.71 -8.66 24.63
C LEU A 192 10.41 -7.90 24.32
N THR A 193 9.32 -8.61 24.06
CA THR A 193 7.98 -8.03 23.85
C THR A 193 7.14 -7.99 25.11
N GLU A 194 7.67 -8.37 26.28
CA GLU A 194 6.92 -8.37 27.55
C GLU A 194 6.30 -6.99 27.84
N GLY A 195 5.02 -7.01 28.25
CA GLY A 195 4.21 -5.81 28.44
C GLY A 195 3.74 -5.13 27.14
N ARG A 196 4.05 -5.71 25.97
CA ARG A 196 3.64 -5.23 24.63
C ARG A 196 3.11 -6.36 23.77
N ARG A 197 2.10 -7.10 24.25
CA ARG A 197 1.58 -8.33 23.60
C ARG A 197 0.07 -8.30 23.41
N VAL A 198 -0.37 -8.90 22.31
CA VAL A 198 -1.77 -9.22 22.02
C VAL A 198 -1.87 -10.69 21.66
N GLU A 199 -2.88 -11.34 22.20
CA GLU A 199 -3.26 -12.71 21.87
C GLU A 199 -4.72 -12.71 21.42
N LYS A 200 -5.01 -13.40 20.32
CA LYS A 200 -6.34 -13.51 19.75
C LYS A 200 -6.53 -14.81 18.98
N VAL A 201 -7.78 -15.22 18.80
CA VAL A 201 -8.14 -16.24 17.82
C VAL A 201 -8.86 -15.54 16.68
N ARG A 202 -8.28 -15.64 15.47
CA ARG A 202 -8.88 -15.10 14.25
C ARG A 202 -9.72 -16.17 13.59
N HIS A 203 -10.99 -15.89 13.36
CA HIS A 203 -11.93 -16.72 12.63
C HIS A 203 -12.18 -16.12 11.24
N LEU A 204 -12.20 -16.94 10.19
CA LEU A 204 -12.46 -16.52 8.82
C LEU A 204 -13.90 -16.84 8.46
N VAL A 205 -14.79 -15.86 8.62
CA VAL A 205 -16.23 -16.02 8.38
C VAL A 205 -16.56 -15.60 6.95
N GLU A 206 -17.05 -16.54 6.16
CA GLU A 206 -17.49 -16.27 4.78
C GLU A 206 -18.93 -15.74 4.78
N GLN A 207 -19.12 -14.49 4.33
CA GLN A 207 -20.46 -13.90 4.21
C GLN A 207 -20.52 -12.90 3.05
N ASP A 208 -21.61 -12.93 2.29
CA ASP A 208 -21.84 -12.06 1.13
C ASP A 208 -20.69 -12.06 0.09
N GLY A 209 -20.08 -13.24 -0.09
CA GLY A 209 -18.96 -13.45 -1.02
C GLY A 209 -17.63 -12.83 -0.56
N ARG A 210 -17.53 -12.43 0.71
CA ARG A 210 -16.32 -11.88 1.33
C ARG A 210 -15.90 -12.71 2.53
N THR A 211 -14.59 -12.77 2.74
CA THR A 211 -14.00 -13.26 3.98
C THR A 211 -13.97 -12.12 4.99
N ILE A 212 -14.59 -12.33 6.15
CA ILE A 212 -14.57 -11.41 7.28
C ILE A 212 -13.68 -12.01 8.36
N GLU A 213 -12.62 -11.30 8.75
CA GLU A 213 -11.72 -11.72 9.81
C GLU A 213 -12.29 -11.31 11.17
N VAL A 214 -12.83 -12.26 11.92
CA VAL A 214 -13.37 -12.03 13.26
C VAL A 214 -12.35 -12.41 14.32
N ASP A 215 -11.80 -11.41 14.99
CA ASP A 215 -10.81 -11.54 16.05
C ASP A 215 -11.46 -11.57 17.42
N VAL A 216 -11.32 -12.69 18.12
CA VAL A 216 -11.70 -12.84 19.53
C VAL A 216 -10.44 -12.70 20.37
N TYR A 217 -10.33 -11.60 21.12
CA TYR A 217 -9.14 -11.30 21.92
C TYR A 217 -9.15 -12.07 23.25
N ALA A 218 -7.95 -12.37 23.74
CA ALA A 218 -7.70 -13.09 24.98
C ALA A 218 -6.81 -12.28 25.95
N GLY A 219 -6.62 -12.79 27.16
CA GLY A 219 -5.74 -12.20 28.15
C GLY A 219 -6.26 -10.84 28.63
N ALA A 220 -5.43 -9.80 28.51
CA ALA A 220 -5.79 -8.44 28.95
C ALA A 220 -7.00 -7.84 28.22
N HIS A 221 -7.36 -8.39 27.07
CA HIS A 221 -8.45 -7.92 26.21
C HIS A 221 -9.59 -8.94 26.08
N GLU A 222 -9.69 -9.86 27.04
CA GLU A 222 -10.78 -10.84 27.07
C GLU A 222 -12.14 -10.13 27.04
N GLY A 223 -13.00 -10.55 26.11
CA GLY A 223 -14.31 -9.94 25.87
C GLY A 223 -14.35 -8.94 24.73
N LEU A 224 -13.20 -8.47 24.23
CA LEU A 224 -13.13 -7.67 23.00
C LEU A 224 -13.25 -8.58 21.77
N VAL A 225 -14.16 -8.23 20.86
CA VAL A 225 -14.31 -8.89 19.57
C VAL A 225 -14.39 -7.83 18.48
N VAL A 226 -13.56 -7.99 17.46
CA VAL A 226 -13.43 -7.07 16.33
C VAL A 226 -13.55 -7.85 15.04
N ALA A 227 -14.18 -7.26 14.03
CA ALA A 227 -14.22 -7.78 12.68
C ALA A 227 -13.47 -6.83 11.72
N GLU A 228 -12.60 -7.37 10.88
CA GLU A 228 -11.90 -6.66 9.81
C GLU A 228 -12.35 -7.24 8.45
N VAL A 229 -12.55 -6.36 7.47
CA VAL A 229 -12.94 -6.72 6.11
C VAL A 229 -12.15 -5.88 5.11
N GLU A 230 -11.53 -6.55 4.14
CA GLU A 230 -10.82 -5.91 3.04
C GLU A 230 -11.75 -5.65 1.84
N PHE A 231 -11.47 -4.56 1.13
CA PHE A 231 -12.21 -4.09 -0.03
C PHE A 231 -11.24 -3.80 -1.18
N SER A 232 -11.74 -3.93 -2.42
CA SER A 232 -10.93 -3.62 -3.60
C SER A 232 -10.64 -2.13 -3.73
N ASP A 233 -11.54 -1.28 -3.25
CA ASP A 233 -11.38 0.17 -3.18
C ASP A 233 -12.39 0.82 -2.21
N GLU A 234 -12.28 2.14 -2.05
CA GLU A 234 -13.15 2.94 -1.18
C GLU A 234 -14.63 2.95 -1.61
N GLU A 235 -14.91 2.82 -2.91
CA GLU A 235 -16.28 2.79 -3.42
C GLU A 235 -16.98 1.50 -2.98
N ASP A 236 -16.29 0.37 -3.11
CA ASP A 236 -16.76 -0.92 -2.60
C ASP A 236 -16.98 -0.88 -1.08
N ALA A 237 -16.03 -0.30 -0.34
CA ALA A 237 -16.11 -0.16 1.11
C ALA A 237 -17.32 0.67 1.58
N HIS A 238 -17.62 1.79 0.90
CA HIS A 238 -18.76 2.66 1.21
C HIS A 238 -20.10 2.04 0.79
N GLY A 239 -20.13 1.28 -0.31
CA GLY A 239 -21.34 0.60 -0.78
C GLY A 239 -21.75 -0.61 0.08
N TRP A 240 -20.84 -1.13 0.89
CA TRP A 240 -21.07 -2.32 1.69
C TRP A 240 -21.77 -2.03 3.02
N THR A 241 -22.89 -2.72 3.25
CA THR A 241 -23.73 -2.58 4.46
C THR A 241 -23.45 -3.63 5.52
N GLY A 242 -22.78 -4.72 5.14
CA GLY A 242 -22.34 -5.79 6.01
C GLY A 242 -23.43 -6.57 6.75
N PRO A 243 -23.03 -7.60 7.51
CA PRO A 243 -23.95 -8.39 8.31
C PRO A 243 -24.51 -7.62 9.51
N SER A 244 -25.73 -7.99 9.94
CA SER A 244 -26.42 -7.37 11.09
C SER A 244 -25.78 -7.60 12.46
N TRP A 245 -24.75 -8.44 12.53
CA TRP A 245 -24.01 -8.73 13.75
C TRP A 245 -22.80 -7.81 13.96
N LEU A 246 -22.42 -7.04 12.93
CA LEU A 246 -21.46 -5.95 13.06
C LEU A 246 -22.09 -4.80 13.85
N GLY A 247 -21.30 -4.24 14.75
CA GLY A 247 -21.63 -3.07 15.54
C GLY A 247 -21.00 -1.80 14.98
N ALA A 248 -20.46 -0.98 15.87
CA ALA A 248 -19.85 0.30 15.51
C ALA A 248 -18.65 0.12 14.58
N ASP A 249 -18.59 0.95 13.53
CA ASP A 249 -17.41 1.12 12.68
C ASP A 249 -16.34 1.90 13.46
N VAL A 250 -15.19 1.26 13.68
CA VAL A 250 -14.03 1.78 14.40
C VAL A 250 -12.81 1.86 13.47
N THR A 251 -13.05 1.96 12.15
CA THR A 251 -12.00 2.12 11.15
C THR A 251 -11.17 3.38 11.44
N GLY A 252 -9.84 3.22 11.49
CA GLY A 252 -8.92 4.32 11.78
C GLY A 252 -8.89 4.78 13.25
N ASP A 253 -9.69 4.21 14.14
CA ASP A 253 -9.62 4.52 15.57
C ASP A 253 -8.35 3.90 16.18
N PRO A 254 -7.43 4.73 16.70
CA PRO A 254 -6.18 4.22 17.26
C PRO A 254 -6.39 3.30 18.46
N GLU A 255 -7.48 3.45 19.24
CA GLU A 255 -7.75 2.61 20.43
C GLU A 255 -7.89 1.12 20.06
N TYR A 256 -8.35 0.83 18.85
CA TYR A 256 -8.55 -0.52 18.32
C TYR A 256 -7.42 -0.99 17.37
N SER A 257 -6.29 -0.28 17.37
CA SER A 257 -5.08 -0.73 16.68
C SER A 257 -4.37 -1.82 17.48
N ASN A 258 -3.81 -2.84 16.81
CA ASN A 258 -3.11 -3.93 17.48
C ASN A 258 -1.94 -3.43 18.35
N ALA A 259 -1.24 -2.37 17.93
CA ALA A 259 -0.14 -1.78 18.69
C ALA A 259 -0.62 -1.11 19.99
N ARG A 260 -1.78 -0.41 19.96
CA ARG A 260 -2.38 0.18 21.17
C ARG A 260 -2.94 -0.87 22.10
N LEU A 261 -3.63 -1.88 21.57
CA LEU A 261 -4.08 -3.01 22.37
C LEU A 261 -2.90 -3.76 23.00
N ALA A 262 -1.76 -3.85 22.33
CA ALA A 262 -0.60 -4.48 22.94
C ALA A 262 0.00 -3.70 24.13
N SER A 263 -0.24 -2.39 24.21
CA SER A 263 0.42 -1.44 25.13
C SER A 263 -0.17 -1.37 26.54
#